data_AF-A0A348N517-F1
#
_entry.id   AF-A0A348N517-F1
#
_cell.length_a   1.000
_cell.length_b   1.000
_cell.length_c   1.000
_cell.angle_alpha   90.00
_cell.angle_beta   90.00
_cell.angle_gamma   90.00
#
_symmetry.space_group_name_H-M   'P 1'
#
loop_
_entity.id
_entity.type
_entity.pdbx_description
1 polymer ?
#
loop_
_entity_poly.entity_id
_entity_poly.type
_entity_poly.pdbx_seq_one_letter_code
_entity_poly.pdbx_strand_id
1 'polypeptide(L)'
;MALDKKRFVVTAAMSKQKTSKDDERIFELIDSKMVLSCYQVSNPSVSLSQTMEIDNFKLYISDIGLFTTMLFNGNIFRGTM
;
A
#
# COMPACT_ATOMS: atom_id res chain seq x y z
N MET A 1 4.87 -13.23 -26.48
CA MET A 1 3.79 -13.47 -25.49
C MET A 1 4.09 -12.59 -24.28
N ALA A 2 3.43 -11.43 -24.17
CA ALA A 2 3.56 -10.58 -23.00
C ALA A 2 2.84 -11.28 -21.85
N LEU A 3 3.57 -11.71 -20.82
CA LEU A 3 2.95 -12.35 -19.67
C LEU A 3 2.00 -11.34 -19.00
N ASP A 4 0.73 -11.72 -18.90
CA ASP A 4 -0.35 -11.07 -18.13
C ASP A 4 -0.07 -11.14 -16.61
N LYS A 5 1.15 -10.76 -16.20
CA LYS A 5 1.56 -10.70 -14.80
C LYS A 5 1.18 -9.33 -14.25
N LYS A 6 -0.06 -9.19 -13.79
CA LYS A 6 -0.54 -8.06 -12.96
C LYS A 6 0.06 -8.10 -11.54
N ARG A 7 1.37 -8.35 -11.43
CA ARG A 7 2.11 -8.40 -10.17
C ARG A 7 3.32 -7.48 -10.30
N PHE A 8 3.35 -6.45 -9.47
CA PHE A 8 4.51 -5.60 -9.34
C PHE A 8 5.62 -6.38 -8.62
N VAL A 9 6.82 -6.41 -9.19
CA VAL A 9 8.00 -7.05 -8.61
C VAL A 9 9.08 -5.98 -8.50
N VAL A 10 9.41 -5.58 -7.27
CA VAL A 10 10.34 -4.47 -6.97
C VAL A 10 11.68 -4.65 -7.70
N THR A 11 12.25 -5.85 -7.65
CA THR A 11 13.48 -6.24 -8.34
C THR A 11 13.39 -6.10 -9.86
N ALA A 12 12.22 -6.36 -10.45
CA ALA A 12 12.00 -6.19 -11.89
C ALA A 12 11.86 -4.71 -12.27
N ALA A 13 11.25 -3.89 -11.41
CA ALA A 13 11.10 -2.45 -11.64
C ALA A 13 12.43 -1.68 -11.44
N MET A 14 13.24 -2.11 -10.47
CA MET A 14 14.49 -1.43 -10.11
C MET A 14 15.73 -1.98 -10.84
N SER A 15 15.59 -3.10 -11.58
CA SER A 15 16.68 -3.79 -12.28
C SER A 15 17.90 -4.09 -11.37
N LYS A 16 17.65 -4.23 -10.06
CA LYS A 16 18.67 -4.42 -9.02
C LYS A 16 18.12 -5.33 -7.93
N GLN A 17 19.01 -6.06 -7.24
CA GLN A 17 18.65 -6.83 -6.05
C GLN A 17 17.98 -5.94 -5.00
N LYS A 18 16.90 -6.47 -4.41
CA LYS A 18 16.19 -5.86 -3.28
C LYS A 18 17.17 -5.67 -2.12
N THR A 19 17.14 -4.48 -1.54
CA THR A 19 17.93 -4.12 -0.36
C THR A 19 17.02 -3.87 0.84
N SER A 20 17.55 -3.88 2.07
CA SER A 20 16.78 -3.53 3.27
C SER A 20 16.18 -2.12 3.21
N LYS A 21 16.82 -1.19 2.48
CA LYS A 21 16.29 0.16 2.25
C LYS A 21 15.04 0.18 1.38
N ASP A 22 14.83 -0.84 0.55
CA ASP A 22 13.63 -0.91 -0.27
C ASP A 22 12.43 -1.38 0.56
N ASP A 23 12.66 -2.23 1.57
CA ASP A 23 11.65 -2.57 2.57
C ASP A 23 11.26 -1.34 3.40
N GLU A 24 12.23 -0.58 3.90
CA GLU A 24 11.99 0.68 4.63
C GLU A 24 11.12 1.64 3.81
N ARG A 25 11.42 1.84 2.53
CA ARG A 25 10.61 2.71 1.64
C ARG A 25 9.19 2.21 1.43
N ILE A 26 8.99 0.88 1.35
CA ILE A 26 7.64 0.32 1.25
C ILE A 26 6.85 0.60 2.53
N PHE A 27 7.49 0.48 3.70
CA PHE A 27 6.86 0.85 4.97
C PHE A 27 6.54 2.33 5.05
N GLU A 28 7.44 3.21 4.60
CA GLU A 28 7.18 4.67 4.52
C GLU A 28 5.99 4.97 3.60
N LEU A 29 5.91 4.29 2.44
CA LEU A 29 4.80 4.41 1.51
C LEU A 29 3.47 4.00 2.13
N ILE A 30 3.43 2.86 2.83
CA ILE A 30 2.23 2.39 3.53
C ILE A 30 1.87 3.36 4.67
N ASP A 31 2.85 3.83 5.42
CA ASP A 31 2.60 4.72 6.55
C ASP A 31 2.09 6.09 6.12
N SER A 32 2.53 6.58 4.96
CA SER A 32 2.04 7.82 4.33
C SER A 32 0.54 7.81 3.98
N LYS A 33 -0.13 6.65 4.08
CA LYS A 33 -1.54 6.43 3.74
C LYS A 33 -1.90 6.64 2.26
N MET A 34 -0.90 6.83 1.41
CA MET A 34 -1.06 6.97 -0.05
C MET A 34 -1.44 5.65 -0.73
N VAL A 35 -1.04 4.51 -0.14
CA VAL A 35 -1.25 3.18 -0.71
C VAL A 35 -1.82 2.22 0.33
N LEU A 36 -2.62 1.26 -0.15
CA LEU A 36 -3.14 0.14 0.62
C LEU A 36 -2.34 -1.12 0.25
N SER A 37 -1.76 -1.78 1.26
CA SER A 37 -1.11 -3.07 1.08
C SER A 37 -2.12 -4.22 1.26
N CYS A 38 -2.15 -5.13 0.29
CA CYS A 38 -2.92 -6.37 0.35
C CYS A 38 -1.96 -7.55 0.24
N TYR A 39 -1.86 -8.31 1.33
CA TYR A 39 -1.01 -9.49 1.43
C TYR A 39 -1.79 -10.75 1.04
N GLN A 40 -1.08 -11.82 0.70
CA GLN A 40 -1.70 -13.13 0.46
C GLN A 40 -2.76 -13.16 -0.66
N VAL A 41 -2.64 -12.29 -1.68
CA VAL A 41 -3.68 -12.12 -2.73
C VAL A 41 -4.02 -13.41 -3.49
N SER A 42 -3.12 -14.40 -3.48
CA SER A 42 -3.35 -15.72 -4.09
C SER A 42 -4.07 -16.73 -3.19
N ASN A 43 -4.25 -16.47 -1.90
CA ASN A 43 -4.92 -17.36 -0.95
C ASN A 43 -5.82 -16.57 0.02
N PRO A 44 -7.07 -16.27 -0.36
CA PRO A 44 -7.99 -15.44 0.43
C PRO A 44 -8.47 -16.11 1.72
N SER A 45 -8.22 -17.42 1.90
CA SER A 45 -8.59 -18.18 3.10
C SER A 45 -7.76 -17.79 4.33
N VAL A 46 -6.65 -17.08 4.11
CA VAL A 46 -5.69 -16.68 5.13
C VAL A 46 -5.93 -15.20 5.43
N SER A 47 -6.80 -14.92 6.38
CA SER A 47 -7.30 -13.56 6.69
C SER A 47 -6.65 -12.90 7.91
N LEU A 48 -5.61 -13.51 8.51
CA LEU A 48 -4.99 -12.97 9.72
C LEU A 48 -3.85 -11.99 9.42
N SER A 49 -3.78 -10.90 10.17
CA SER A 49 -2.68 -9.93 10.11
C SER A 49 -1.31 -10.54 10.45
N GLN A 50 -1.30 -11.70 11.13
CA GLN A 50 -0.08 -12.43 11.50
C GLN A 50 0.53 -13.25 10.35
N THR A 51 -0.19 -13.40 9.23
CA THR A 51 0.29 -14.11 8.02
C THR A 51 0.79 -13.17 6.94
N MET A 52 1.23 -11.97 7.33
CA MET A 52 1.71 -10.92 6.43
C MET A 52 3.05 -11.32 5.79
N GLU A 53 3.05 -11.59 4.48
CA GLU A 53 4.26 -11.91 3.72
C GLU A 53 4.71 -10.70 2.88
N ILE A 54 5.82 -10.05 3.28
CA ILE A 54 6.36 -8.85 2.63
C ILE A 54 6.85 -9.09 1.20
N ASP A 55 7.16 -10.33 0.83
CA ASP A 55 7.59 -10.65 -0.52
C ASP A 55 6.41 -10.94 -1.47
N ASN A 56 5.18 -11.01 -0.95
CA ASN A 56 3.99 -11.36 -1.71
C ASN A 56 2.79 -10.46 -1.36
N PHE A 57 2.78 -9.28 -1.95
CA PHE A 57 1.73 -8.29 -1.75
C PHE A 57 1.38 -7.56 -3.05
N LYS A 58 0.19 -6.94 -3.07
CA LYS A 58 -0.19 -5.93 -4.06
C LYS A 58 -0.41 -4.60 -3.36
N LEU A 59 0.06 -3.53 -3.99
CA LEU A 59 -0.26 -2.16 -3.60
C LEU A 59 -1.39 -1.64 -4.47
N TYR A 60 -2.36 -1.01 -3.81
CA TYR A 60 -3.42 -0.26 -4.46
C TYR A 60 -3.26 1.21 -4.08
N ILE A 61 -3.43 2.12 -5.05
CA ILE A 61 -3.50 3.55 -4.75
C ILE A 61 -4.73 3.77 -3.88
N SER A 62 -4.53 4.40 -2.73
CA SER A 62 -5.63 4.80 -1.87
C SER A 62 -6.35 5.97 -2.53
N ASP A 63 -7.69 5.96 -2.55
CA ASP A 63 -8.46 7.14 -2.96
C ASP A 63 -8.36 8.20 -1.86
N ILE A 64 -7.27 8.96 -1.92
CA ILE A 64 -7.02 10.08 -1.01
C ILE A 64 -8.00 11.23 -1.26
N GLY A 65 -8.80 11.23 -2.33
CA GLY A 65 -9.75 12.29 -2.64
C GLY A 65 -10.79 12.45 -1.54
N LEU A 66 -11.31 11.34 -1.02
CA LEU A 66 -12.23 11.35 0.12
C LEU A 66 -11.54 11.79 1.42
N PHE A 67 -10.33 11.32 1.70
CA PHE A 67 -9.57 11.68 2.91
C PHE A 67 -9.17 13.17 2.92
N THR A 68 -8.67 13.66 1.79
CA THR A 68 -8.35 15.07 1.55
C THR A 68 -9.61 15.93 1.68
N THR A 69 -10.72 15.47 1.08
CA THR A 69 -12.02 16.13 1.23
C THR A 69 -12.44 16.18 2.70
N MET A 70 -12.34 15.09 3.46
CA MET A 70 -12.69 15.08 4.89
C MET A 70 -11.78 15.97 5.75
N LEU A 71 -10.46 16.01 5.45
CA LEU A 71 -9.50 16.88 6.14
C LEU A 71 -9.80 18.37 5.92
N PHE A 72 -10.22 18.75 4.71
CA PHE A 72 -10.48 20.15 4.33
C PHE A 72 -11.96 20.54 4.38
N ASN A 73 -12.90 19.59 4.54
CA ASN A 73 -14.32 19.84 4.80
C ASN A 73 -14.49 20.26 6.27
N GLY A 74 -13.95 21.44 6.58
CA GLY A 74 -13.80 22.03 7.90
C GLY A 74 -15.09 22.44 8.59
N ASN A 75 -15.99 21.49 8.85
CA ASN A 75 -17.07 21.66 9.83
C ASN A 75 -16.75 20.98 11.18
N ILE A 76 -15.64 20.24 11.29
CA ILE A 76 -15.21 19.59 12.56
C ILE A 76 -14.34 20.52 13.42
N PHE A 77 -13.74 21.58 12.84
CA PHE A 77 -12.98 22.62 13.56
C PHE A 77 -13.79 23.87 13.91
N ARG A 78 -15.13 23.80 13.89
CA ARG A 78 -15.95 24.81 14.57
C ARG A 78 -15.96 24.48 16.05
N GLY A 79 -14.89 24.90 16.74
CA GLY A 79 -14.93 25.09 18.18
C GLY A 79 -16.11 25.99 18.50
N THR A 80 -17.07 25.44 19.23
CA THR A 80 -18.06 26.23 19.96
C THR A 80 -17.29 27.13 20.92
N MET A 81 -17.28 28.42 20.60
CA MET A 81 -16.98 29.51 21.53
C MET A 81 -18.29 30.23 21.82
#